data_AF-A0A8H5WUE9-F1
#
_entry.id   AF-A0A8H5WUE9-F1
#
_cell.length_a   1.000
_cell.length_b   1.000
_cell.length_c   1.000
_cell.angle_alpha   90.00
_cell.angle_beta   90.00
_cell.angle_gamma   90.00
#
_symmetry.space_group_name_H-M   'P 1'
#
loop_
_entity.id
_entity.type
_entity.pdbx_description
1 polymer ?
#
loop_
_entity_poly.entity_id
_entity_poly.type
_entity_poly.pdbx_seq_one_letter_code
_entity_poly.pdbx_strand_id
1 'polypeptide(L)'
;MGNNVVTLQYWRMTNVGDPRQLDGDNTAKRATQSPPARTEAPYESLQRSAESYERRISEGVGSRSIHRKWRNEPVVNKASRHQARRARNALKASRKARIAQLQQRILDAEVSLQQAPNKPSEVNRKVQTLVDINVFRKMYHARVARLQRKLLDAEPLQTLSRNCEKVMADWNLLKSDTTFQVESSSDPRIVHSFKVIDLALCGKQGSSLLRRLAFIRLVELISFLELVISSERDSGRMVRDRSYSNASIALDIYMGAQEDNSNPDDLRRQVKERKRVATMWKSLSEPSPLLVLMYSDAAETIV
;
A
#
# COMPACT_ATOMS: atom_id res chain seq x y z
N MET A 1 58.48 -23.68 -18.25
CA MET A 1 57.17 -24.12 -17.71
C MET A 1 56.18 -23.02 -18.07
N GLY A 2 55.56 -23.10 -19.25
CA GLY A 2 54.19 -23.61 -19.40
C GLY A 2 53.23 -22.41 -19.46
N ASN A 3 53.22 -21.67 -20.58
CA ASN A 3 52.23 -21.70 -21.68
C ASN A 3 51.12 -20.65 -21.45
N ASN A 4 51.14 -19.49 -22.11
CA ASN A 4 50.77 -19.19 -23.50
C ASN A 4 49.27 -19.20 -23.82
N VAL A 5 48.94 -18.30 -24.77
CA VAL A 5 47.76 -18.22 -25.67
C VAL A 5 46.65 -17.28 -25.15
N VAL A 6 46.55 -16.02 -25.61
CA VAL A 6 46.06 -15.53 -26.94
C VAL A 6 44.54 -15.81 -27.06
N THR A 7 43.64 -14.86 -27.33
CA THR A 7 43.25 -14.25 -28.63
C THR A 7 42.05 -13.31 -28.31
N LEU A 8 41.97 -12.04 -28.76
CA LEU A 8 41.25 -11.55 -29.98
C LEU A 8 39.79 -12.05 -30.04
N GLN A 9 38.71 -11.26 -30.27
CA GLN A 9 38.43 -10.18 -31.23
C GLN A 9 37.09 -9.51 -30.78
N TYR A 10 36.94 -8.17 -30.86
CA TYR A 10 36.14 -7.45 -31.89
C TYR A 10 34.81 -8.13 -32.29
N TRP A 11 33.64 -7.46 -32.24
CA TRP A 11 33.25 -6.48 -33.26
C TRP A 11 32.25 -5.40 -32.80
N ARG A 12 32.54 -4.20 -33.32
CA ARG A 12 31.69 -3.03 -33.58
C ARG A 12 30.55 -3.30 -34.59
N MET A 13 29.51 -2.48 -34.45
CA MET A 13 28.81 -1.70 -35.49
C MET A 13 27.54 -2.23 -36.20
N THR A 14 26.55 -1.32 -36.12
CA THR A 14 25.57 -0.85 -37.12
C THR A 14 24.36 -1.71 -37.49
N ASN A 15 23.21 -1.26 -36.98
CA ASN A 15 21.91 -1.37 -37.63
C ASN A 15 21.87 -0.49 -38.88
N VAL A 16 21.48 -1.07 -40.02
CA VAL A 16 20.94 -0.35 -41.18
C VAL A 16 19.75 -1.17 -41.72
N GLY A 17 18.59 -0.52 -41.78
CA GLY A 17 17.60 -0.65 -42.87
C GLY A 17 16.79 -1.94 -43.04
N ASP A 18 15.51 -1.86 -42.71
CA ASP A 18 14.32 -2.51 -43.36
C ASP A 18 14.26 -2.12 -44.87
N PRO A 19 13.42 -2.68 -45.82
CA PRO A 19 12.30 -3.64 -45.68
C PRO A 19 12.06 -4.67 -46.85
N ARG A 20 11.01 -5.51 -46.66
CA ARG A 20 10.07 -6.14 -47.64
C ARG A 20 10.17 -7.65 -47.96
N GLN A 21 8.96 -8.26 -47.90
CA GLN A 21 8.38 -9.29 -48.79
C GLN A 21 8.84 -10.75 -48.58
N LEU A 22 8.02 -11.82 -48.55
CA LEU A 22 6.69 -12.15 -49.07
C LEU A 22 6.03 -13.30 -48.27
N ASP A 23 4.69 -13.28 -48.25
CA ASP A 23 3.68 -14.35 -48.31
C ASP A 23 4.00 -15.81 -47.98
N GLY A 24 3.03 -16.42 -47.27
CA GLY A 24 2.90 -17.86 -47.14
C GLY A 24 1.70 -18.24 -46.28
N ASP A 25 0.51 -18.24 -46.91
CA ASP A 25 -0.72 -18.84 -46.39
C ASP A 25 -0.48 -20.21 -45.76
N ASN A 26 -1.13 -20.49 -44.62
CA ASN A 26 -1.69 -21.83 -44.41
C ASN A 26 -2.90 -21.82 -43.49
N THR A 27 -3.99 -22.28 -44.11
CA THR A 27 -5.34 -22.42 -43.62
C THR A 27 -5.48 -23.62 -42.69
N ALA A 28 -6.33 -23.45 -41.68
CA ALA A 28 -7.24 -24.45 -41.11
C ALA A 28 -6.68 -25.85 -40.74
N LYS A 29 -6.51 -26.10 -39.44
CA LYS A 29 -7.09 -27.31 -38.80
C LYS A 29 -7.69 -26.97 -37.44
N ARG A 30 -9.02 -26.91 -37.46
CA ARG A 30 -9.94 -26.96 -36.32
C ARG A 30 -9.87 -28.37 -35.75
N ALA A 31 -9.29 -28.54 -34.56
CA ALA A 31 -9.46 -29.74 -33.75
C ALA A 31 -10.18 -29.34 -32.47
N THR A 32 -11.42 -29.82 -32.37
CA THR A 32 -12.27 -29.81 -31.19
C THR A 32 -11.51 -30.49 -30.04
N GLN A 33 -11.12 -29.72 -29.01
CA GLN A 33 -10.72 -30.28 -27.73
C GLN A 33 -11.73 -29.83 -26.68
N SER A 34 -12.52 -30.80 -26.22
CA SER A 34 -13.30 -30.71 -24.99
C SER A 34 -12.39 -30.31 -23.82
N PRO A 35 -12.88 -29.49 -22.87
CA PRO A 35 -12.05 -29.01 -21.77
C PRO A 35 -11.67 -30.17 -20.83
N PRO A 36 -10.39 -30.33 -20.43
CA PRO A 36 -10.09 -31.22 -19.33
C PRO A 36 -10.63 -30.59 -18.04
N ALA A 37 -11.51 -31.31 -17.36
CA ALA A 37 -11.79 -31.08 -15.95
C ALA A 37 -10.48 -31.26 -15.17
N ARG A 38 -9.81 -30.15 -14.86
CA ARG A 38 -8.72 -30.11 -13.89
C ARG A 38 -9.15 -29.30 -12.68
N THR A 39 -9.66 -30.02 -11.70
CA THR A 39 -9.66 -29.63 -10.29
C THR A 39 -8.20 -29.68 -9.81
N GLU A 40 -7.39 -28.69 -10.19
CA GLU A 40 -6.14 -28.45 -9.46
C GLU A 40 -6.51 -27.64 -8.22
N ALA A 41 -6.27 -28.22 -7.04
CA ALA A 41 -6.47 -27.53 -5.78
C ALA A 41 -5.61 -26.24 -5.77
N PRO A 42 -6.12 -25.11 -5.24
CA PRO A 42 -5.43 -23.82 -5.26
C PRO A 42 -3.98 -23.86 -4.75
N TYR A 43 -3.69 -24.82 -3.88
CA TYR A 43 -2.40 -25.08 -3.24
C TYR A 43 -1.26 -25.42 -4.23
N GLU A 44 -1.54 -26.21 -5.28
CA GLU A 44 -0.46 -26.68 -6.18
C GLU A 44 0.03 -25.60 -7.16
N SER A 45 -0.82 -24.61 -7.48
CA SER A 45 -0.44 -23.51 -8.39
C SER A 45 0.54 -22.53 -7.76
N LEU A 46 0.42 -22.30 -6.44
CA LEU A 46 1.30 -21.40 -5.69
C LEU A 46 2.69 -22.03 -5.51
N GLN A 47 2.72 -23.34 -5.25
CA GLN A 47 3.96 -24.10 -5.08
C GLN A 47 4.74 -24.24 -6.40
N ARG A 48 4.07 -24.53 -7.53
CA ARG A 48 4.72 -24.58 -8.86
C ARG A 48 5.24 -23.20 -9.31
N SER A 49 4.57 -22.12 -8.92
CA SER A 49 5.03 -20.75 -9.20
C SER A 49 6.27 -20.39 -8.38
N ALA A 50 6.32 -20.80 -7.11
CA ALA A 50 7.48 -20.63 -6.24
C ALA A 50 8.70 -21.43 -6.75
N GLU A 51 8.52 -22.67 -7.20
CA GLU A 51 9.58 -23.50 -7.76
C GLU A 51 10.11 -22.98 -9.12
N SER A 52 9.28 -22.33 -9.93
CA SER A 52 9.69 -21.65 -11.16
C SER A 52 10.52 -20.38 -10.90
N TYR A 53 10.36 -19.78 -9.73
CA TYR A 53 11.07 -18.58 -9.30
C TYR A 53 12.45 -18.91 -8.71
N GLU A 54 12.57 -19.95 -7.88
CA GLU A 54 13.86 -20.45 -7.37
C GLU A 54 14.80 -20.88 -8.50
N ARG A 55 14.25 -21.44 -9.58
CA ARG A 55 14.99 -21.81 -10.79
C ARG A 55 15.58 -20.59 -11.52
N ARG A 56 14.92 -19.42 -11.46
CA ARG A 56 15.36 -18.17 -12.09
C ARG A 56 16.33 -17.35 -11.23
N ILE A 57 16.28 -17.50 -9.90
CA ILE A 57 17.30 -16.93 -9.00
C ILE A 57 18.65 -17.64 -9.18
N SER A 58 18.61 -18.94 -9.46
CA SER A 58 19.80 -19.75 -9.74
C SER A 58 20.54 -19.33 -11.03
N GLU A 59 19.86 -18.65 -11.96
CA GLU A 59 20.40 -18.19 -13.26
C GLU A 59 21.02 -16.77 -13.22
N GLY A 60 21.18 -16.17 -12.04
CA GLY A 60 22.21 -15.15 -11.83
C GLY A 60 22.00 -13.77 -12.47
N VAL A 61 20.76 -13.27 -12.56
CA VAL A 61 20.52 -11.86 -12.95
C VAL A 61 20.29 -11.00 -11.70
N GLY A 62 21.40 -10.53 -11.13
CA GLY A 62 21.42 -9.74 -9.90
C GLY A 62 20.74 -8.36 -10.00
N SER A 63 19.96 -8.05 -8.96
CA SER A 63 19.19 -6.83 -8.68
C SER A 63 19.96 -5.49 -8.66
N ARG A 64 21.20 -5.42 -9.16
CA ARG A 64 22.03 -4.19 -9.14
C ARG A 64 21.63 -3.16 -10.21
N SER A 65 20.83 -3.55 -11.21
CA SER A 65 20.46 -2.71 -12.36
C SER A 65 19.29 -1.74 -12.07
N ILE A 66 18.40 -2.11 -11.13
CA ILE A 66 17.11 -1.44 -10.97
C ILE A 66 17.28 -0.01 -10.43
N HIS A 67 18.30 0.27 -9.61
CA HIS A 67 18.53 1.60 -9.02
C HIS A 67 19.18 2.65 -9.95
N ARG A 68 19.69 2.28 -11.13
CA ARG A 68 20.29 3.26 -12.06
C ARG A 68 19.29 3.82 -13.07
N LYS A 69 18.31 3.04 -13.51
CA LYS A 69 17.42 3.43 -14.63
C LYS A 69 16.42 4.53 -14.26
N TRP A 70 15.97 4.60 -13.01
CA TRP A 70 14.99 5.60 -12.53
C TRP A 70 15.55 7.00 -12.29
N ARG A 71 16.87 7.20 -12.46
CA ARG A 71 17.55 8.47 -12.11
C ARG A 71 17.45 9.53 -13.21
N ASN A 72 17.05 9.17 -14.44
CA ASN A 72 17.35 9.97 -15.63
C ASN A 72 16.15 10.42 -16.48
N GLU A 73 14.89 10.24 -16.08
CA GLU A 73 13.78 10.82 -16.86
C GLU A 73 13.50 12.29 -16.53
N PRO A 74 13.50 13.21 -17.51
CA PRO A 74 13.18 14.61 -17.30
C PRO A 74 11.67 14.77 -17.13
N VAL A 75 11.21 14.83 -15.89
CA VAL A 75 9.81 15.15 -15.57
C VAL A 75 9.52 16.62 -15.91
N VAL A 76 9.01 16.84 -17.11
CA VAL A 76 8.31 18.06 -17.52
C VAL A 76 7.18 18.30 -16.49
N ASN A 77 7.06 19.50 -15.93
CA ASN A 77 6.05 19.89 -14.92
C ASN A 77 6.27 19.56 -13.41
N LYS A 78 7.52 19.58 -12.92
CA LYS A 78 7.77 19.58 -11.45
C LYS A 78 7.14 20.77 -10.71
N ALA A 79 7.07 21.95 -11.34
CA ALA A 79 6.56 23.18 -10.73
C ALA A 79 5.05 23.12 -10.43
N SER A 80 4.24 22.62 -11.36
CA SER A 80 2.78 22.52 -11.19
C SER A 80 2.40 21.46 -10.13
N ARG A 81 3.11 20.32 -10.08
CA ARG A 81 2.95 19.30 -9.03
C ARG A 81 3.31 19.85 -7.64
N HIS A 82 4.38 20.64 -7.54
CA HIS A 82 4.76 21.30 -6.28
C HIS A 82 3.74 22.33 -5.82
N GLN A 83 3.18 23.12 -6.74
CA GLN A 83 2.17 24.14 -6.43
C GLN A 83 0.85 23.48 -5.98
N ALA A 84 0.40 22.43 -6.65
CA ALA A 84 -0.79 21.67 -6.24
C ALA A 84 -0.61 21.00 -4.87
N ARG A 85 0.58 20.47 -4.58
CA ARG A 85 0.91 19.89 -3.26
C ARG A 85 0.94 20.96 -2.16
N ARG A 86 1.51 22.14 -2.43
CA ARG A 86 1.48 23.29 -1.51
C ARG A 86 0.05 23.74 -1.21
N ALA A 87 -0.80 23.87 -2.22
CA ALA A 87 -2.20 24.24 -2.05
C ALA A 87 -2.97 23.23 -1.18
N ARG A 88 -2.83 21.92 -1.43
CA ARG A 88 -3.48 20.88 -0.60
C ARG A 88 -2.97 20.88 0.84
N ASN A 89 -1.67 21.06 1.04
CA ASN A 89 -1.08 21.12 2.38
C ASN A 89 -1.52 22.37 3.14
N ALA A 90 -1.62 23.52 2.47
CA ALA A 90 -2.15 24.74 3.05
C ALA A 90 -3.62 24.57 3.47
N LEU A 91 -4.44 23.90 2.65
CA LEU A 91 -5.84 23.64 2.97
C LEU A 91 -6.00 22.68 4.16
N LYS A 92 -5.17 21.63 4.23
CA LYS A 92 -5.11 20.72 5.39
C LYS A 92 -4.64 21.44 6.66
N ALA A 93 -3.62 22.28 6.56
CA ALA A 93 -3.10 23.07 7.67
C ALA A 93 -4.13 24.08 8.17
N SER A 94 -4.80 24.80 7.26
CA SER A 94 -5.88 25.73 7.60
C SER A 94 -7.06 25.02 8.28
N ARG A 95 -7.46 23.84 7.80
CA ARG A 95 -8.48 23.02 8.44
C ARG A 95 -8.07 22.54 9.84
N LYS A 96 -6.82 22.11 10.02
CA LYS A 96 -6.26 21.71 11.32
C LYS A 96 -6.19 22.89 12.29
N ALA A 97 -5.72 24.06 11.82
CA ALA A 97 -5.66 25.29 12.60
C ALA A 97 -7.06 25.76 13.01
N ARG A 98 -8.06 25.65 12.12
CA ARG A 98 -9.46 25.98 12.44
C ARG A 98 -10.05 25.03 13.49
N ILE A 99 -9.74 23.73 13.41
CA ILE A 99 -10.14 22.75 14.45
C ILE A 99 -9.46 23.10 15.79
N ALA A 100 -8.16 23.39 15.78
CA ALA A 100 -7.43 23.78 16.99
C ALA A 100 -7.93 25.10 17.59
N GLN A 101 -8.22 26.11 16.77
CA GLN A 101 -8.85 27.35 17.20
C GLN A 101 -10.24 27.12 17.78
N LEU A 102 -11.04 26.22 17.21
CA LEU A 102 -12.34 25.87 17.76
C LEU A 102 -12.19 25.14 19.11
N GLN A 103 -11.23 24.23 19.23
CA GLN A 103 -10.92 23.55 20.50
C GLN A 103 -10.45 24.54 21.57
N GLN A 104 -9.56 25.47 21.20
CA GLN A 104 -9.09 26.52 22.11
C GLN A 104 -10.22 27.46 22.52
N ARG A 105 -11.08 27.88 21.59
CA ARG A 105 -12.26 28.69 21.91
C ARG A 105 -13.26 27.97 22.81
N ILE A 106 -13.36 26.64 22.71
CA ILE A 106 -14.18 25.83 23.62
C ILE A 106 -13.56 25.88 25.03
N LEU A 107 -12.25 25.64 25.15
CA LEU A 107 -11.52 25.74 26.42
C LEU A 107 -11.58 27.14 27.04
N ASP A 108 -11.33 28.19 26.26
CA ASP A 108 -11.37 29.58 26.72
C ASP A 108 -12.80 29.99 27.11
N ALA A 109 -13.82 29.49 26.40
CA ALA A 109 -15.21 29.70 26.77
C ALA A 109 -15.57 28.97 28.07
N GLU A 110 -15.08 27.74 28.28
CA GLU A 110 -15.25 26.99 29.53
C GLU A 110 -14.58 27.69 30.72
N VAL A 111 -13.37 28.24 30.55
CA VAL A 111 -12.67 29.04 31.58
C VAL A 111 -13.38 30.38 31.84
N SER A 112 -13.82 31.05 30.78
CA SER A 112 -14.58 32.32 30.89
C SER A 112 -15.98 32.15 31.49
N LEU A 113 -16.56 30.95 31.40
CA LEU A 113 -17.81 30.58 32.07
C LEU A 113 -17.62 30.42 33.59
N GLN A 114 -16.41 30.08 34.05
CA GLN A 114 -16.10 29.91 35.48
C GLN A 114 -15.76 31.21 36.20
N GLN A 115 -15.41 32.29 35.48
CA GLN A 115 -14.78 33.50 36.09
C GLN A 115 -15.55 34.83 35.94
N ALA A 116 -16.68 34.91 35.21
CA ALA A 116 -17.25 36.22 34.83
C ALA A 116 -18.42 36.71 35.73
N PRO A 117 -18.46 38.00 36.12
CA PRO A 117 -19.62 38.63 36.73
C PRO A 117 -20.76 38.89 35.71
N ASN A 118 -22.01 38.86 36.19
CA ASN A 118 -23.23 38.89 35.37
C ASN A 118 -23.47 40.23 34.63
N LYS A 119 -23.14 40.29 33.33
CA LYS A 119 -23.69 41.28 32.37
C LYS A 119 -24.57 40.59 31.33
N PRO A 120 -25.80 41.07 31.05
CA PRO A 120 -26.80 40.35 30.25
C PRO A 120 -26.43 40.13 28.77
N SER A 121 -25.64 41.02 28.15
CA SER A 121 -25.20 40.87 26.75
C SER A 121 -24.14 39.79 26.55
N GLU A 122 -23.30 39.54 27.57
CA GLU A 122 -22.30 38.47 27.55
C GLU A 122 -22.92 37.11 27.86
N VAL A 123 -23.97 37.07 28.70
CA VAL A 123 -24.76 35.86 28.97
C VAL A 123 -25.40 35.34 27.67
N ASN A 124 -25.99 36.21 26.84
CA ASN A 124 -26.60 35.78 25.57
C ASN A 124 -25.57 35.20 24.57
N ARG A 125 -24.35 35.76 24.49
CA ARG A 125 -23.28 35.20 23.64
C ARG A 125 -22.76 33.87 24.17
N LYS A 126 -22.63 33.72 25.50
CA LYS A 126 -22.24 32.47 26.16
C LYS A 126 -23.27 31.36 25.93
N VAL A 127 -24.55 31.68 26.07
CA VAL A 127 -25.66 30.76 25.79
C VAL A 127 -25.65 30.31 24.32
N GLN A 128 -25.49 31.24 23.37
CA GLN A 128 -25.43 30.88 21.93
C GLN A 128 -24.23 29.96 21.61
N THR A 129 -23.05 30.24 22.18
CA THR A 129 -21.85 29.43 21.96
C THR A 129 -22.03 28.00 22.50
N LEU A 130 -22.64 27.86 23.68
CA LEU A 130 -22.97 26.54 24.26
C LEU A 130 -23.99 25.77 23.41
N VAL A 131 -24.98 26.47 22.84
CA VAL A 131 -25.94 25.88 21.91
C VAL A 131 -25.21 25.35 20.66
N ASP A 132 -24.33 26.15 20.05
CA ASP A 132 -23.59 25.75 18.85
C ASP A 132 -22.68 24.54 19.09
N ILE A 133 -21.99 24.49 20.24
CA ILE A 133 -21.16 23.35 20.66
C ILE A 133 -22.03 22.09 20.82
N ASN A 134 -23.17 22.21 21.48
CA ASN A 134 -24.08 21.09 21.68
C ASN A 134 -24.69 20.59 20.36
N VAL A 135 -25.04 21.49 19.45
CA VAL A 135 -25.51 21.14 18.09
C VAL A 135 -24.42 20.39 17.34
N PHE A 136 -23.17 20.88 17.37
CA PHE A 136 -22.04 20.19 16.75
C PHE A 136 -21.81 18.79 17.33
N ARG A 137 -21.82 18.66 18.66
CA ARG A 137 -21.66 17.38 19.37
C ARG A 137 -22.76 16.40 18.96
N LYS A 138 -24.02 16.84 18.94
CA LYS A 138 -25.16 16.03 18.49
C LYS A 138 -25.00 15.55 17.04
N MET A 139 -24.63 16.45 16.12
CA MET A 139 -24.39 16.09 14.72
C MET A 139 -23.25 15.09 14.57
N TYR A 140 -22.15 15.29 15.31
CA TYR A 140 -21.00 14.40 15.30
C TYR A 140 -21.39 13.00 15.78
N HIS A 141 -22.07 12.87 16.92
CA HIS A 141 -22.53 11.58 17.44
C HIS A 141 -23.52 10.90 16.47
N ALA A 142 -24.46 11.64 15.89
CA ALA A 142 -25.39 11.09 14.91
C ALA A 142 -24.66 10.54 13.68
N ARG A 143 -23.62 11.24 13.21
CA ARG A 143 -22.77 10.78 12.11
C ARG A 143 -22.00 9.51 12.48
N VAL A 144 -21.40 9.47 13.67
CA VAL A 144 -20.66 8.30 14.17
C VAL A 144 -21.60 7.11 14.28
N ALA A 145 -22.77 7.26 14.90
CA ALA A 145 -23.76 6.18 15.03
C ALA A 145 -24.26 5.67 13.66
N ARG A 146 -24.41 6.55 12.67
CA ARG A 146 -24.76 6.16 11.31
C ARG A 146 -23.64 5.38 10.62
N LEU A 147 -22.39 5.79 10.80
CA LEU A 147 -21.23 5.08 10.23
C LEU A 147 -21.03 3.73 10.92
N GLN A 148 -21.14 3.67 12.24
CA GLN A 148 -21.04 2.43 13.01
C GLN A 148 -22.06 1.39 12.52
N ARG A 149 -23.32 1.78 12.35
CA ARG A 149 -24.38 0.89 11.81
C ARG A 149 -24.15 0.43 10.37
N LYS A 150 -23.35 1.14 9.59
CA LYS A 150 -22.97 0.73 8.23
C LYS A 150 -21.74 -0.16 8.24
N LEU A 151 -20.81 0.11 9.13
CA LEU A 151 -19.51 -0.57 9.23
C LEU A 151 -19.64 -1.93 9.91
N LEU A 152 -20.50 -2.07 10.91
CA LEU A 152 -20.69 -3.29 11.67
C LEU A 152 -22.00 -3.96 11.29
N ASP A 153 -22.01 -5.29 11.29
CA ASP A 153 -23.25 -6.06 11.26
C ASP A 153 -24.00 -5.94 12.60
N ALA A 154 -25.25 -6.43 12.63
CA ALA A 154 -26.08 -6.42 13.84
C ALA A 154 -25.43 -7.17 15.03
N GLU A 155 -24.65 -8.23 14.74
CA GLU A 155 -24.03 -9.11 15.72
C GLU A 155 -22.50 -9.20 15.50
N PRO A 156 -21.72 -8.12 15.76
CA PRO A 156 -20.33 -8.01 15.32
C PRO A 156 -19.39 -9.06 15.94
N LEU A 157 -19.67 -9.51 17.17
CA LEU A 157 -18.88 -10.57 17.82
C LEU A 157 -19.13 -11.94 17.20
N GLN A 158 -20.39 -12.23 16.82
CA GLN A 158 -20.71 -13.47 16.12
C GLN A 158 -20.13 -13.46 14.70
N THR A 159 -20.22 -12.31 14.01
CA THR A 159 -19.57 -12.10 12.71
C THR A 159 -18.07 -12.32 12.80
N LEU A 160 -17.41 -11.75 13.83
CA LEU A 160 -15.98 -11.95 14.08
C LEU A 160 -15.63 -13.44 14.22
N SER A 161 -16.32 -14.18 15.09
CA SER A 161 -16.05 -15.60 15.32
C SER A 161 -16.15 -16.41 14.03
N ARG A 162 -17.26 -16.25 13.29
CA ARG A 162 -17.50 -16.95 12.02
C ARG A 162 -16.46 -16.59 10.96
N ASN A 163 -16.05 -15.32 10.90
CA ASN A 163 -15.08 -14.85 9.92
C ASN A 163 -13.65 -15.30 10.27
N CYS A 164 -13.30 -15.37 11.55
CA CYS A 164 -12.05 -15.97 12.02
C CYS A 164 -11.95 -17.43 11.54
N GLU A 165 -12.95 -18.27 11.82
CA GLU A 165 -12.94 -19.68 11.42
C GLU A 165 -12.68 -19.86 9.91
N LYS A 166 -13.26 -18.99 9.08
CA LYS A 166 -13.10 -19.02 7.62
C LYS A 166 -11.72 -18.62 7.13
N VAL A 167 -11.08 -17.64 7.79
CA VAL A 167 -9.89 -16.97 7.24
C VAL A 167 -8.59 -17.32 7.96
N MET A 168 -8.66 -17.95 9.14
CA MET A 168 -7.47 -18.15 9.99
C MET A 168 -6.38 -19.00 9.34
N ALA A 169 -6.73 -20.02 8.54
CA ALA A 169 -5.74 -20.83 7.84
C ALA A 169 -4.98 -20.01 6.80
N ASP A 170 -5.71 -19.31 5.91
CA ASP A 170 -5.13 -18.43 4.89
C ASP A 170 -4.35 -17.27 5.51
N TRP A 171 -4.84 -16.73 6.64
CA TRP A 171 -4.16 -15.71 7.40
C TRP A 171 -2.82 -16.19 7.95
N ASN A 172 -2.80 -17.38 8.54
CA ASN A 172 -1.56 -17.96 9.08
C ASN A 172 -0.54 -18.23 7.97
N LEU A 173 -0.99 -18.70 6.81
CA LEU A 173 -0.14 -18.90 5.64
C LEU A 173 0.43 -17.57 5.12
N LEU A 174 -0.43 -16.57 4.92
CA LEU A 174 0.02 -15.22 4.56
C LEU A 174 1.02 -14.69 5.59
N LYS A 175 0.77 -14.96 6.89
CA LYS A 175 1.64 -14.52 7.97
C LYS A 175 3.00 -15.21 7.91
N SER A 176 3.07 -16.52 7.65
CA SER A 176 4.34 -17.26 7.55
C SER A 176 5.18 -16.76 6.38
N ASP A 177 4.54 -16.52 5.23
CA ASP A 177 5.24 -16.16 4.00
C ASP A 177 5.77 -14.72 4.03
N THR A 178 5.24 -13.88 4.92
CA THR A 178 5.62 -12.48 5.06
C THR A 178 6.31 -12.13 6.39
N THR A 179 6.57 -13.10 7.27
CA THR A 179 7.30 -12.87 8.53
C THR A 179 8.70 -13.44 8.42
N PHE A 180 9.69 -12.54 8.40
CA PHE A 180 11.09 -12.93 8.31
C PHE A 180 11.95 -11.82 8.91
N GLN A 181 13.20 -12.16 9.18
CA GLN A 181 14.24 -11.21 9.57
C GLN A 181 15.21 -11.04 8.41
N VAL A 182 15.55 -9.79 8.12
CA VAL A 182 16.48 -9.39 7.06
C VAL A 182 17.35 -8.26 7.57
N GLU A 183 18.61 -8.29 7.18
CA GLU A 183 19.59 -7.24 7.51
C GLU A 183 19.68 -6.16 6.44
N SER A 184 19.15 -6.46 5.23
CA SER A 184 19.23 -5.56 4.09
C SER A 184 17.89 -5.35 3.40
N SER A 185 17.66 -4.11 2.96
CA SER A 185 16.49 -3.72 2.17
C SER A 185 16.49 -4.30 0.75
N SER A 186 17.65 -4.79 0.29
CA SER A 186 17.80 -5.44 -1.02
C SER A 186 17.55 -6.96 -0.97
N ASP A 187 17.20 -7.51 0.19
CA ASP A 187 16.95 -8.95 0.35
C ASP A 187 15.76 -9.39 -0.53
N PRO A 188 15.91 -10.44 -1.35
CA PRO A 188 14.86 -10.89 -2.28
C PRO A 188 13.57 -11.34 -1.57
N ARG A 189 13.65 -11.72 -0.29
CA ARG A 189 12.48 -12.10 0.52
C ARG A 189 11.52 -10.94 0.73
N ILE A 190 12.02 -9.69 0.74
CA ILE A 190 11.17 -8.49 0.81
C ILE A 190 10.30 -8.38 -0.44
N VAL A 191 10.91 -8.54 -1.62
CA VAL A 191 10.19 -8.49 -2.90
C VAL A 191 9.19 -9.63 -3.00
N HIS A 192 9.60 -10.85 -2.61
CA HIS A 192 8.70 -12.00 -2.57
C HIS A 192 7.48 -11.74 -1.68
N SER A 193 7.68 -11.20 -0.49
CA SER A 193 6.61 -10.93 0.47
C SER A 193 5.62 -9.88 -0.03
N PHE A 194 6.10 -8.85 -0.71
CA PHE A 194 5.20 -7.90 -1.36
C PHE A 194 4.34 -8.56 -2.44
N LYS A 195 4.88 -9.51 -3.20
CA LYS A 195 4.12 -10.26 -4.20
C LYS A 195 3.06 -11.15 -3.55
N VAL A 196 3.41 -11.87 -2.49
CA VAL A 196 2.45 -12.71 -1.75
C VAL A 196 1.29 -11.86 -1.21
N ILE A 197 1.59 -10.69 -0.63
CA ILE A 197 0.57 -9.74 -0.17
C ILE A 197 -0.29 -9.25 -1.34
N ASP A 198 0.34 -8.88 -2.46
CA ASP A 198 -0.39 -8.40 -3.63
C ASP A 198 -1.31 -9.44 -4.25
N LEU A 199 -0.93 -10.72 -4.24
CA LEU A 199 -1.81 -11.81 -4.62
C LEU A 199 -3.05 -11.88 -3.73
N ALA A 200 -2.92 -11.66 -2.42
CA ALA A 200 -4.06 -11.58 -1.52
C ALA A 200 -4.90 -10.31 -1.72
N LEU A 201 -4.28 -9.19 -2.11
CA LEU A 201 -4.99 -7.92 -2.35
C LEU A 201 -5.75 -7.89 -3.67
N CYS A 202 -5.10 -8.29 -4.75
CA CYS A 202 -5.56 -8.13 -6.13
C CYS A 202 -5.95 -9.45 -6.80
N GLY A 203 -5.68 -10.59 -6.17
CA GLY A 203 -6.01 -11.90 -6.71
C GLY A 203 -7.51 -12.09 -6.87
N LYS A 204 -7.90 -12.74 -7.98
CA LYS A 204 -9.30 -13.07 -8.30
C LYS A 204 -9.94 -14.02 -7.29
N GLN A 205 -9.12 -14.75 -6.52
CA GLN A 205 -9.54 -15.77 -5.57
C GLN A 205 -9.55 -15.29 -4.10
N GLY A 206 -9.07 -14.09 -3.81
CA GLY A 206 -8.99 -13.58 -2.44
C GLY A 206 -10.36 -13.16 -1.89
N SER A 207 -10.75 -13.72 -0.74
CA SER A 207 -11.93 -13.26 0.01
C SER A 207 -11.74 -11.81 0.48
N SER A 208 -12.84 -11.04 0.62
CA SER A 208 -12.80 -9.69 1.20
C SER A 208 -12.13 -9.69 2.58
N LEU A 209 -12.38 -10.73 3.37
CA LEU A 209 -11.79 -10.94 4.69
C LEU A 209 -10.26 -11.04 4.65
N LEU A 210 -9.71 -11.91 3.77
CA LEU A 210 -8.27 -12.06 3.62
C LEU A 210 -7.63 -10.78 3.08
N ARG A 211 -8.32 -10.08 2.17
CA ARG A 211 -7.85 -8.79 1.63
C ARG A 211 -7.65 -7.74 2.74
N ARG A 212 -8.57 -7.64 3.71
CA ARG A 212 -8.41 -6.72 4.86
C ARG A 212 -7.18 -7.05 5.69
N LEU A 213 -6.95 -8.34 5.96
CA LEU A 213 -5.77 -8.78 6.69
C LEU A 213 -4.47 -8.55 5.89
N ALA A 214 -4.51 -8.75 4.57
CA ALA A 214 -3.39 -8.45 3.68
C ALA A 214 -3.05 -6.95 3.66
N PHE A 215 -4.07 -6.08 3.72
CA PHE A 215 -3.84 -4.64 3.89
C PHE A 215 -3.11 -4.33 5.21
N ILE A 216 -3.49 -4.95 6.31
CA ILE A 216 -2.77 -4.79 7.59
C ILE A 216 -1.31 -5.23 7.44
N ARG A 217 -1.07 -6.38 6.79
CA ARG A 217 0.28 -6.86 6.53
C ARG A 217 1.10 -5.97 5.63
N LEU A 218 0.48 -5.35 4.63
CA LEU A 218 1.15 -4.39 3.77
C LEU A 218 1.75 -3.23 4.60
N VAL A 219 0.97 -2.66 5.52
CA VAL A 219 1.46 -1.57 6.38
C VAL A 219 2.57 -2.05 7.30
N GLU A 220 2.41 -3.21 7.92
CA GLU A 220 3.43 -3.79 8.80
C GLU A 220 4.75 -4.06 8.06
N LEU A 221 4.69 -4.64 6.86
CA LEU A 221 5.86 -4.90 6.03
C LEU A 221 6.53 -3.60 5.58
N ILE A 222 5.75 -2.59 5.17
CA ILE A 222 6.30 -1.27 4.81
C ILE A 222 6.98 -0.63 6.01
N SER A 223 6.37 -0.65 7.20
CA SER A 223 6.96 -0.10 8.42
C SER A 223 8.24 -0.84 8.81
N PHE A 224 8.25 -2.17 8.73
CA PHE A 224 9.44 -2.98 8.96
C PHE A 224 10.56 -2.62 7.96
N LEU A 225 10.23 -2.51 6.67
CA LEU A 225 11.19 -2.13 5.64
C LEU A 225 11.75 -0.72 5.87
N GLU A 226 10.91 0.24 6.28
CA GLU A 226 11.34 1.59 6.65
C GLU A 226 12.37 1.57 7.81
N LEU A 227 12.24 0.62 8.76
CA LEU A 227 13.22 0.41 9.84
C LEU A 227 14.53 -0.20 9.34
N VAL A 228 14.46 -1.23 8.49
CA VAL A 228 15.65 -1.85 7.86
C VAL A 228 16.44 -0.81 7.07
N ILE A 229 15.76 -0.01 6.25
CA ILE A 229 16.35 1.09 5.49
C ILE A 229 16.98 2.14 6.42
N SER A 230 16.34 2.44 7.56
CA SER A 230 16.93 3.34 8.56
C SER A 230 18.25 2.79 9.09
N SER A 231 18.27 1.51 9.49
CA SER A 231 19.46 0.84 10.00
C SER A 231 20.61 0.82 8.96
N GLU A 232 20.30 0.58 7.68
CA GLU A 232 21.28 0.66 6.60
C GLU A 232 21.86 2.07 6.41
N ARG A 233 21.06 3.13 6.63
CA ARG A 233 21.55 4.52 6.60
C ARG A 233 22.43 4.85 7.78
N ASP A 234 22.02 4.41 8.96
CA ASP A 234 22.72 4.71 10.20
C ASP A 234 24.07 3.98 10.27
N SER A 235 24.16 2.80 9.65
CA SER A 235 25.41 2.05 9.47
C SER A 235 26.26 2.49 8.27
N GLY A 236 25.80 3.48 7.48
CA GLY A 236 26.53 3.96 6.30
C GLY A 236 26.50 3.04 5.09
N ARG A 237 25.75 1.92 5.13
CA ARG A 237 25.58 0.98 4.00
C ARG A 237 24.74 1.56 2.86
N MET A 238 23.97 2.61 3.11
CA MET A 238 23.21 3.32 2.09
C MET A 238 23.45 4.83 2.14
N VAL A 239 23.74 5.41 0.97
CA VAL A 239 23.98 6.86 0.84
C VAL A 239 22.72 7.65 1.16
N ARG A 240 22.86 8.66 2.03
CA ARG A 240 21.79 9.60 2.36
C ARG A 240 21.60 10.61 1.23
N ASP A 241 20.45 10.55 0.57
CA ASP A 241 19.93 11.66 -0.24
C ASP A 241 18.98 12.49 0.63
N ARG A 242 19.28 13.79 0.80
CA ARG A 242 18.50 14.72 1.64
C ARG A 242 17.03 14.83 1.20
N SER A 243 16.72 14.50 -0.04
CA SER A 243 15.37 14.64 -0.61
C SER A 243 14.54 13.35 -0.58
N TYR A 244 15.14 12.22 -0.19
CA TYR A 244 14.56 10.89 -0.37
C TYR A 244 14.44 10.14 0.96
N SER A 245 13.22 10.08 1.50
CA SER A 245 12.94 9.49 2.81
C SER A 245 12.94 7.95 2.79
N ASN A 246 13.08 7.31 3.96
CA ASN A 246 12.96 5.84 4.08
C ASN A 246 11.61 5.36 3.51
N ALA A 247 10.54 6.09 3.80
CA ALA A 247 9.21 5.83 3.26
C ALA A 247 9.15 5.92 1.73
N SER A 248 9.96 6.78 1.10
CA SER A 248 10.01 6.88 -0.37
C SER A 248 10.75 5.68 -0.98
N ILE A 249 11.85 5.26 -0.35
CA ILE A 249 12.60 4.05 -0.76
C ILE A 249 11.72 2.82 -0.62
N ALA A 250 11.07 2.64 0.53
CA ALA A 250 10.18 1.49 0.78
C ALA A 250 9.04 1.42 -0.26
N LEU A 251 8.49 2.57 -0.64
CA LEU A 251 7.44 2.65 -1.66
C LEU A 251 7.96 2.25 -3.04
N ASP A 252 9.18 2.67 -3.38
CA ASP A 252 9.78 2.38 -4.68
C ASP A 252 10.25 0.90 -4.75
N ILE A 253 10.67 0.29 -3.64
CA ILE A 253 10.88 -1.17 -3.53
C ILE A 253 9.55 -1.91 -3.72
N TYR A 254 8.48 -1.48 -3.05
CA TYR A 254 7.16 -2.08 -3.23
C TYR A 254 6.68 -1.95 -4.69
N MET A 255 6.87 -0.80 -5.32
CA MET A 255 6.61 -0.62 -6.75
C MET A 255 7.43 -1.57 -7.63
N GLY A 256 8.72 -1.78 -7.30
CA GLY A 256 9.58 -2.72 -8.02
C GLY A 256 9.15 -4.19 -7.87
N ALA A 257 8.34 -4.51 -6.86
CA ALA A 257 7.78 -5.85 -6.68
C ALA A 257 6.52 -6.12 -7.52
N GLN A 258 5.96 -5.09 -8.17
CA GLN A 258 4.73 -5.18 -8.96
C GLN A 258 4.99 -5.78 -10.34
N GLU A 259 4.06 -6.60 -10.84
CA GLU A 259 4.16 -7.21 -12.17
C GLU A 259 3.73 -6.26 -13.31
N ASP A 260 2.79 -5.35 -13.04
CA ASP A 260 2.31 -4.38 -14.01
C ASP A 260 3.31 -3.22 -14.17
N ASN A 261 3.88 -3.11 -15.37
CA ASN A 261 4.90 -2.12 -15.73
C ASN A 261 4.43 -1.16 -16.83
N SER A 262 3.12 -1.12 -17.11
CA SER A 262 2.58 -0.41 -18.27
C SER A 262 2.77 1.10 -18.18
N ASN A 263 2.55 1.70 -17.00
CA ASN A 263 2.81 3.12 -16.73
C ASN A 263 3.29 3.35 -15.29
N PRO A 264 4.52 3.86 -15.07
CA PRO A 264 5.08 4.05 -13.73
C PRO A 264 4.34 5.09 -12.88
N ASP A 265 3.78 6.14 -13.48
CA ASP A 265 3.03 7.17 -12.74
C ASP A 265 1.68 6.61 -12.24
N ASP A 266 1.01 5.77 -13.04
CA ASP A 266 -0.22 5.09 -12.65
C ASP A 266 0.04 4.02 -11.59
N LEU A 267 1.09 3.22 -11.76
CA LEU A 267 1.51 2.24 -10.76
C LEU A 267 1.78 2.90 -9.41
N ARG A 268 2.51 4.03 -9.43
CA ARG A 268 2.80 4.80 -8.23
C ARG A 268 1.54 5.34 -7.56
N ARG A 269 0.54 5.75 -8.35
CA ARG A 269 -0.76 6.18 -7.84
C ARG A 269 -1.50 5.02 -7.18
N GLN A 270 -1.52 3.84 -7.81
CA GLN A 270 -2.16 2.63 -7.26
C GLN A 270 -1.51 2.19 -5.96
N VAL A 271 -0.18 2.08 -5.92
CA VAL A 271 0.57 1.70 -4.71
C VAL A 271 0.32 2.67 -3.55
N LYS A 272 0.29 3.98 -3.83
CA LYS A 272 -0.06 5.00 -2.80
C LYS A 272 -1.49 4.83 -2.29
N GLU A 273 -2.42 4.50 -3.17
CA GLU A 273 -3.81 4.28 -2.79
C GLU A 273 -3.96 3.02 -1.94
N ARG A 274 -3.28 1.92 -2.31
CA ARG A 274 -3.22 0.71 -1.48
C ARG A 274 -2.63 1.01 -0.10
N LYS A 275 -1.53 1.77 -0.01
CA LYS A 275 -0.97 2.21 1.29
C LYS A 275 -1.97 3.06 2.09
N ARG A 276 -2.74 3.94 1.44
CA ARG A 276 -3.78 4.76 2.09
C ARG A 276 -4.87 3.88 2.71
N VAL A 277 -5.47 3.01 1.90
CA VAL A 277 -6.52 2.07 2.31
C VAL A 277 -6.02 1.17 3.43
N ALA A 278 -4.80 0.65 3.28
CA ALA A 278 -4.15 -0.18 4.28
C ALA A 278 -3.95 0.53 5.62
N THR A 279 -3.55 1.81 5.60
CA THR A 279 -3.40 2.62 6.80
C THR A 279 -4.74 2.81 7.51
N MET A 280 -5.83 2.98 6.76
CA MET A 280 -7.16 3.09 7.34
C MET A 280 -7.62 1.77 7.96
N TRP A 281 -7.44 0.64 7.29
CA TRP A 281 -7.72 -0.67 7.88
C TRP A 281 -6.90 -0.91 9.16
N LYS A 282 -5.61 -0.57 9.14
CA LYS A 282 -4.75 -0.67 10.33
C LYS A 282 -5.26 0.18 11.50
N SER A 283 -5.78 1.38 11.23
CA SER A 283 -6.36 2.24 12.28
C SER A 283 -7.63 1.67 12.89
N LEU A 284 -8.43 0.95 12.09
CA LEU A 284 -9.62 0.25 12.58
C LEU A 284 -9.27 -1.02 13.37
N SER A 285 -8.06 -1.54 13.20
CA SER A 285 -7.58 -2.78 13.80
C SER A 285 -6.54 -2.56 14.91
N GLU A 286 -6.43 -1.35 15.47
CA GLU A 286 -5.30 -0.94 16.31
C GLU A 286 -5.00 -1.91 17.47
N PRO A 287 -6.00 -2.46 18.20
CA PRO A 287 -5.74 -3.46 19.25
C PRO A 287 -5.35 -4.84 18.72
N SER A 288 -5.83 -5.23 17.54
CA SER A 288 -5.54 -6.53 16.92
C SER A 288 -5.90 -6.54 15.44
N PRO A 289 -5.04 -7.10 14.56
CA PRO A 289 -5.34 -7.28 13.14
C PRO A 289 -6.68 -7.97 12.88
N LEU A 290 -7.06 -8.93 13.73
CA LEU A 290 -8.28 -9.73 13.54
C LEU A 290 -9.56 -8.91 13.70
N LEU A 291 -9.51 -7.73 14.33
CA LEU A 291 -10.69 -6.89 14.48
C LEU A 291 -11.25 -6.42 13.14
N VAL A 292 -10.47 -6.43 12.05
CA VAL A 292 -11.03 -6.09 10.72
C VAL A 292 -12.11 -7.06 10.23
N LEU A 293 -12.18 -8.25 10.84
CA LEU A 293 -13.10 -9.31 10.48
C LEU A 293 -14.51 -9.10 11.05
N MET A 294 -14.70 -8.16 11.98
CA MET A 294 -16.04 -7.81 12.49
C MET A 294 -16.79 -6.82 11.58
N TYR A 295 -16.10 -6.20 10.63
CA TYR A 295 -16.70 -5.22 9.74
C TYR A 295 -17.50 -5.91 8.64
N SER A 296 -18.61 -5.30 8.23
CA SER A 296 -19.43 -5.73 7.12
C SER A 296 -18.71 -5.49 5.78
N ASP A 297 -19.19 -6.10 4.70
CA ASP A 297 -18.65 -5.82 3.35
C ASP A 297 -18.89 -4.37 2.90
N ALA A 298 -19.87 -3.67 3.47
CA ALA A 298 -20.10 -2.26 3.20
C ALA A 298 -18.92 -1.38 3.64
N ALA A 299 -18.10 -1.84 4.60
CA ALA A 299 -16.91 -1.14 5.04
C ALA A 299 -15.87 -0.93 3.93
N GLU A 300 -15.80 -1.81 2.93
CA GLU A 300 -14.91 -1.68 1.77
C GLU A 300 -15.17 -0.40 0.97
N THR A 301 -16.40 0.11 0.98
CA THR A 301 -16.78 1.35 0.26
C THR A 301 -16.52 2.62 1.07
N ILE A 302 -16.32 2.48 2.38
CA ILE A 302 -16.15 3.59 3.32
C ILE A 302 -14.66 3.89 3.55
N VAL A 303 -13.82 2.85 3.46
CA VAL A 303 -12.36 2.92 3.63
C VAL A 303 -11.66 3.41 2.35
#